data_AF-A0A941QVQ6-F1
#
_entry.id   AF-A0A941QVQ6-F1
#
_cell.length_a   1.000
_cell.length_b   1.000
_cell.length_c   1.000
_cell.angle_alpha   90.00
_cell.angle_beta   90.00
_cell.angle_gamma   90.00
#
_symmetry.space_group_name_H-M   'P 1'
#
loop_
_entity.id
_entity.type
_entity.pdbx_description
1 polymer ?
#
loop_
_entity_poly.entity_id
_entity_poly.type
_entity_poly.pdbx_seq_one_letter_code
_entity_poly.pdbx_strand_id
1 'polypeptide(L)'
;MNKFIAGLLMLPLLVIIPLQATAGVGPESSIGELYQDRFHYPLVPTVPFYVHAANGEGSKVVWAKVPDIRYYRDNDGDLMFYAGTTEVCSAFSVTGSIGDSDRRCLSSETVPLIRPAGYSYQYCVFRTDGDCGRYLKSDSVYPLKYQIAVVKRMAESDSFNYANVVFTKTIELSHCSECEAKNWSVPKVH
;
A
#
# COMPACT_ATOMS: atom_id res chain seq x y z
N MET A 1 51.56 55.22 45.74
CA MET A 1 52.03 54.44 44.57
C MET A 1 51.05 53.29 44.30
N ASN A 2 50.44 53.30 43.10
CA ASN A 2 49.80 52.23 42.30
C ASN A 2 48.80 51.23 42.93
N LYS A 3 47.70 50.77 42.30
CA LYS A 3 46.93 51.07 41.06
C LYS A 3 45.70 50.12 41.07
N PHE A 4 44.65 50.51 40.36
CA PHE A 4 43.38 49.85 40.00
C PHE A 4 43.42 48.36 39.56
N ILE A 5 42.23 47.69 39.56
CA ILE A 5 41.58 46.89 38.48
C ILE A 5 40.51 45.95 39.14
N ALA A 6 39.22 46.29 39.21
CA ALA A 6 38.12 46.02 38.26
C ALA A 6 38.19 44.69 37.45
N GLY A 7 37.24 43.78 37.67
CA GLY A 7 36.96 42.63 36.78
C GLY A 7 35.97 41.68 37.44
N LEU A 8 34.66 41.89 37.33
CA LEU A 8 33.83 41.57 36.16
C LEU A 8 34.11 40.18 35.57
N LEU A 9 33.80 39.13 36.33
CA LEU A 9 33.65 37.77 35.80
C LEU A 9 32.18 37.56 35.43
N MET A 10 31.84 38.02 34.23
CA MET A 10 30.74 37.49 33.42
C MET A 10 30.99 35.99 33.22
N LEU A 11 30.19 35.14 33.87
CA LEU A 11 30.04 33.76 33.41
C LEU A 11 29.27 33.81 32.08
N PRO A 12 29.79 33.24 30.97
CA PRO A 12 28.98 33.04 29.80
C PRO A 12 27.97 31.94 30.14
N LEU A 13 26.71 32.33 30.27
CA LEU A 13 25.58 31.41 30.27
C LEU A 13 25.55 30.76 28.88
N LEU A 14 26.30 29.66 28.72
CA LEU A 14 26.20 28.76 27.58
C LEU A 14 24.83 28.09 27.67
N VAL A 15 23.83 28.80 27.16
CA VAL A 15 22.52 28.25 26.85
C VAL A 15 22.76 27.19 25.79
N ILE A 16 22.94 25.94 26.23
CA ILE A 16 22.77 24.77 25.39
C ILE A 16 21.28 24.75 25.05
N ILE A 17 20.89 25.50 24.02
CA ILE A 17 19.59 25.32 23.39
C ILE A 17 19.71 23.94 22.73
N PRO A 18 18.95 22.91 23.15
CA PRO A 18 18.84 21.74 22.32
C PRO A 18 18.13 22.21 21.05
N LEU A 19 18.91 22.36 19.98
CA LEU A 19 18.41 22.43 18.61
C LEU A 19 17.79 21.06 18.29
N GLN A 20 16.65 20.77 18.90
CA GLN A 20 15.67 19.86 18.32
C GLN A 20 15.03 20.60 17.15
N ALA A 21 15.82 20.82 16.10
CA ALA A 21 15.25 21.03 14.79
C ALA A 21 14.53 19.72 14.45
N THR A 22 13.24 19.64 14.81
CA THR A 22 12.37 18.61 14.27
C THR A 22 12.42 18.82 12.76
N ALA A 23 13.12 17.93 12.06
CA ALA A 23 13.22 17.98 10.61
C ALA A 23 11.79 18.07 10.07
N GLY A 24 11.49 19.16 9.36
CA GLY A 24 10.17 19.37 8.78
C GLY A 24 9.85 18.25 7.80
N VAL A 25 8.56 17.92 7.68
CA VAL A 25 8.09 16.92 6.73
C VAL A 25 8.48 17.33 5.30
N GLY A 26 9.10 16.41 4.55
CA GLY A 26 9.66 16.69 3.23
C GLY A 26 9.98 15.42 2.43
N PRO A 27 10.76 15.52 1.34
CA PRO A 27 11.07 14.38 0.46
C PRO A 27 11.70 13.19 1.17
N GLU A 28 12.47 13.46 2.22
CA GLU A 28 13.15 12.44 3.03
C GLU A 28 12.20 11.73 4.01
N SER A 29 11.05 12.31 4.34
CA SER A 29 10.09 11.73 5.28
C SER A 29 9.52 10.41 4.77
N SER A 30 9.45 9.41 5.62
CA SER A 30 8.79 8.15 5.36
C SER A 30 7.30 8.34 5.04
N ILE A 31 6.69 7.34 4.40
CA ILE A 31 5.24 7.36 4.14
C ILE A 31 4.43 7.39 5.44
N GLY A 32 4.91 6.72 6.49
CA GLY A 32 4.27 6.73 7.80
C GLY A 32 4.23 8.14 8.41
N GLU A 33 5.35 8.87 8.36
CA GLU A 33 5.41 10.26 8.82
C GLU A 33 4.49 11.16 7.99
N LEU A 34 4.42 10.96 6.66
CA LEU A 34 3.53 11.72 5.78
C LEU A 34 2.04 11.48 6.08
N TYR A 35 1.65 10.30 6.54
CA TYR A 35 0.28 10.04 6.97
C TYR A 35 -0.08 10.67 8.32
N GLN A 36 0.91 10.93 9.16
CA GLN A 36 0.72 11.60 10.44
C GLN A 36 0.76 13.13 10.31
N ASP A 37 1.26 13.64 9.19
CA ASP A 37 1.32 15.07 8.93
C ASP A 37 -0.07 15.64 8.62
N ARG A 38 -0.31 16.85 9.12
CA ARG A 38 -1.61 17.53 8.96
C ARG A 38 -1.73 18.28 7.65
N PHE A 39 -0.65 18.50 6.91
CA PHE A 39 -0.65 19.34 5.71
C PHE A 39 -0.22 18.61 4.44
N HIS A 40 0.36 17.42 4.56
CA HIS A 40 0.82 16.60 3.46
C HIS A 40 0.03 15.29 3.39
N TYR A 41 -0.19 14.80 2.18
CA TYR A 41 -0.85 13.52 1.97
C TYR A 41 -0.23 12.78 0.78
N PRO A 42 0.29 11.56 0.96
CA PRO A 42 0.83 10.77 -0.14
C PRO A 42 -0.30 10.06 -0.89
N LEU A 43 -0.34 10.23 -2.22
CA LEU A 43 -1.30 9.56 -3.11
C LEU A 43 -0.83 8.14 -3.45
N VAL A 44 -0.83 7.28 -2.43
CA VAL A 44 -0.32 5.92 -2.52
C VAL A 44 -1.24 5.04 -3.38
N PRO A 45 -0.73 4.45 -4.49
CA PRO A 45 -1.51 3.52 -5.30
C PRO A 45 -1.87 2.25 -4.52
N THR A 46 -2.98 1.62 -4.91
CA THR A 46 -3.40 0.32 -4.39
C THR A 46 -3.43 -0.73 -5.48
N VAL A 47 -3.17 -1.98 -5.10
CA VAL A 47 -3.23 -3.15 -5.96
C VAL A 47 -4.26 -4.13 -5.39
N PRO A 48 -5.23 -4.62 -6.17
CA PRO A 48 -6.21 -5.58 -5.69
C PRO A 48 -5.62 -6.99 -5.62
N PHE A 49 -5.97 -7.73 -4.58
CA PHE A 49 -5.64 -9.15 -4.41
C PHE A 49 -6.94 -9.92 -4.28
N TYR A 50 -7.16 -10.86 -5.19
CA TYR A 50 -8.30 -11.76 -5.17
C TYR A 50 -7.86 -13.08 -4.57
N VAL A 51 -8.48 -13.47 -3.47
CA VAL A 51 -8.16 -14.72 -2.78
C VAL A 51 -9.42 -15.53 -2.53
N HIS A 52 -9.25 -16.84 -2.51
CA HIS A 52 -10.30 -17.81 -2.30
C HIS A 52 -9.95 -18.69 -1.11
N ALA A 53 -10.99 -19.18 -0.43
CA ALA A 53 -10.87 -20.32 0.47
C ALA A 53 -10.34 -21.53 -0.31
N ALA A 54 -9.60 -22.42 0.35
CA ALA A 54 -9.00 -23.60 -0.27
C ALA A 54 -10.07 -24.54 -0.86
N ASN A 55 -11.28 -24.53 -0.30
CA ASN A 55 -12.43 -25.27 -0.81
C ASN A 55 -13.24 -24.53 -1.89
N GLY A 56 -12.88 -23.29 -2.24
CA GLY A 56 -13.53 -22.47 -3.25
C GLY A 56 -14.85 -21.81 -2.83
N GLU A 57 -15.36 -22.07 -1.62
CA GLU A 57 -16.68 -21.59 -1.17
C GLU A 57 -16.72 -20.06 -0.94
N GLY A 58 -15.66 -19.53 -0.33
CA GLY A 58 -15.54 -18.10 -0.05
C GLY A 58 -14.47 -17.42 -0.90
N SER A 59 -14.67 -16.13 -1.14
CA SER A 59 -13.69 -15.29 -1.79
C SER A 59 -13.66 -13.90 -1.16
N LYS A 60 -12.54 -13.20 -1.31
CA LYS A 60 -12.36 -11.85 -0.82
C LYS A 60 -11.44 -11.07 -1.75
N VAL A 61 -11.75 -9.78 -1.92
CA VAL A 61 -10.87 -8.81 -2.57
C VAL A 61 -10.25 -7.93 -1.50
N VAL A 62 -8.93 -7.81 -1.50
CA VAL A 62 -8.18 -6.92 -0.61
C VAL A 62 -7.41 -5.91 -1.44
N TRP A 63 -7.61 -4.62 -1.18
CA TRP A 63 -6.85 -3.54 -1.81
C TRP A 63 -5.63 -3.22 -0.95
N ALA A 64 -4.46 -3.72 -1.36
CA ALA A 64 -3.21 -3.47 -0.64
C ALA A 64 -2.55 -2.19 -1.14
N LYS A 65 -2.06 -1.35 -0.22
CA LYS A 65 -1.26 -0.18 -0.60
C LYS A 65 0.13 -0.62 -1.03
N VAL A 66 0.69 0.01 -2.05
CA VAL A 66 2.02 -0.29 -2.59
C VAL A 66 3.13 -0.47 -1.54
N PRO A 67 3.28 0.37 -0.51
CA PRO A 67 4.31 0.20 0.53
C PRO A 67 4.21 -1.10 1.33
N ASP A 68 3.02 -1.70 1.38
CA ASP A 68 2.75 -2.92 2.14
C ASP A 68 2.96 -4.18 1.28
N ILE A 69 3.25 -4.00 -0.01
CA ILE A 69 3.46 -5.09 -0.97
C ILE A 69 4.94 -5.44 -1.04
N ARG A 70 5.21 -6.73 -1.06
CA ARG A 70 6.52 -7.31 -1.33
C ARG A 70 6.48 -8.12 -2.60
N TYR A 71 7.63 -8.31 -3.24
CA TYR A 71 7.74 -9.16 -4.42
C TYR A 71 8.63 -10.37 -4.16
N TYR A 72 8.42 -11.44 -4.91
CA TYR A 72 9.27 -12.63 -4.95
C TYR A 72 9.15 -13.28 -6.34
N ARG A 73 9.99 -14.28 -6.61
CA ARG A 73 9.81 -15.15 -7.78
C ARG A 73 9.32 -16.52 -7.31
N ASP A 74 8.34 -17.07 -8.01
CA ASP A 74 7.94 -18.46 -7.75
C ASP A 74 8.90 -19.45 -8.44
N ASN A 75 8.64 -20.75 -8.29
CA ASN A 75 9.45 -21.81 -8.90
C ASN A 75 9.49 -21.77 -10.44
N ASP A 76 8.48 -21.17 -11.08
CA ASP A 76 8.44 -21.01 -12.54
C ASP A 76 9.24 -19.77 -12.98
N GLY A 77 9.73 -18.97 -12.04
CA GLY A 77 10.44 -17.72 -12.27
C GLY A 77 9.51 -16.51 -12.46
N ASP A 78 8.21 -16.69 -12.30
CA ASP A 78 7.21 -15.64 -12.48
C ASP A 78 7.30 -14.63 -11.33
N LEU A 79 7.12 -13.35 -11.67
CA LEU A 79 7.15 -12.27 -10.68
C LEU A 79 5.83 -12.23 -9.92
N MET A 80 5.91 -12.51 -8.62
CA MET A 80 4.77 -12.60 -7.72
C MET A 80 4.79 -11.49 -6.68
N PHE A 81 3.61 -11.01 -6.32
CA PHE A 81 3.40 -10.04 -5.25
C PHE A 81 2.77 -10.71 -4.04
N TYR A 82 3.14 -10.23 -2.86
CA TYR A 82 2.64 -10.65 -1.56
C TYR A 82 2.26 -9.44 -0.72
N ALA A 83 1.05 -9.45 -0.17
CA ALA A 83 0.52 -8.36 0.66
C ALA A 83 0.13 -8.80 2.09
N GLY A 84 0.73 -9.88 2.60
CA GLY A 84 0.36 -10.44 3.90
C GLY A 84 -0.66 -11.56 3.79
N THR A 85 -1.44 -11.76 4.85
CA THR A 85 -2.48 -12.79 4.93
C THR A 85 -3.83 -12.16 5.28
N THR A 86 -4.92 -12.80 4.87
CA THR A 86 -6.27 -12.41 5.28
C THR A 86 -7.07 -13.64 5.69
N GLU A 87 -8.06 -13.45 6.54
CA GLU A 87 -9.11 -14.42 6.73
C GLU A 87 -10.11 -14.38 5.57
N VAL A 88 -10.49 -15.57 5.09
CA VAL A 88 -11.55 -15.81 4.13
C VAL A 88 -12.50 -16.83 4.72
N CYS A 89 -13.79 -16.67 4.49
CA CYS A 89 -14.78 -17.61 4.97
C CYS A 89 -14.67 -18.94 4.22
N SER A 90 -14.54 -20.05 4.95
CA SER A 90 -14.49 -21.40 4.38
C SER A 90 -15.83 -22.13 4.45
N ALA A 91 -16.77 -21.70 5.29
CA ALA A 91 -18.12 -22.26 5.33
C ALA A 91 -19.17 -21.22 5.70
N PHE A 92 -20.34 -21.28 5.07
CA PHE A 92 -21.45 -20.37 5.29
C PHE A 92 -22.67 -21.09 5.89
N SER A 93 -23.49 -20.35 6.64
CA SER A 93 -24.72 -20.87 7.27
C SER A 93 -25.80 -21.28 6.27
N VAL A 94 -25.74 -20.75 5.05
CA VAL A 94 -26.63 -21.07 3.94
C VAL A 94 -25.77 -21.23 2.68
N THR A 95 -25.92 -22.35 1.99
CA THR A 95 -25.31 -22.66 0.69
C THR A 95 -26.40 -22.61 -0.38
N GLY A 96 -26.29 -21.73 -1.38
CA GLY A 96 -27.26 -21.63 -2.50
C GLY A 96 -27.73 -20.20 -2.81
N SER A 97 -28.64 -20.07 -3.79
CA SER A 97 -29.07 -18.82 -4.44
C SER A 97 -30.01 -17.92 -3.61
N ILE A 98 -29.98 -18.02 -2.28
CA ILE A 98 -30.63 -17.05 -1.38
C ILE A 98 -29.58 -15.99 -1.09
N GLY A 99 -29.90 -14.72 -1.41
CA GLY A 99 -28.94 -13.64 -1.59
C GLY A 99 -27.81 -13.58 -0.56
N ASP A 100 -26.61 -13.21 -1.03
CA ASP A 100 -25.38 -13.14 -0.24
C ASP A 100 -25.50 -12.33 1.07
N SER A 101 -26.53 -11.49 1.22
CA SER A 101 -26.84 -10.71 2.42
C SER A 101 -27.20 -11.55 3.66
N ASP A 102 -27.71 -12.77 3.48
CA ASP A 102 -28.15 -13.63 4.61
C ASP A 102 -27.09 -14.67 5.03
N ARG A 103 -25.98 -14.74 4.29
CA ARG A 103 -24.91 -15.72 4.55
C ARG A 103 -24.10 -15.28 5.77
N ARG A 104 -24.11 -16.08 6.83
CA ARG A 104 -23.21 -15.91 7.98
C ARG A 104 -22.01 -16.82 7.85
N CYS A 105 -20.82 -16.31 8.11
CA CYS A 105 -19.63 -17.13 8.14
C CYS A 105 -19.64 -18.05 9.37
N LEU A 106 -19.54 -19.36 9.14
CA LEU A 106 -19.47 -20.39 10.19
C LEU A 106 -18.02 -20.76 10.54
N SER A 107 -17.14 -20.75 9.55
CA SER A 107 -15.71 -20.98 9.73
C SER A 107 -14.90 -20.14 8.75
N SER A 108 -13.71 -19.73 9.18
CA SER A 108 -12.74 -19.02 8.35
C SER A 108 -11.43 -19.78 8.26
N GLU A 109 -10.65 -19.45 7.25
CA GLU A 109 -9.26 -19.86 7.13
C GLU A 109 -8.39 -18.65 6.76
N THR A 110 -7.11 -18.71 7.13
CA THR A 110 -6.13 -17.67 6.80
C THR A 110 -5.41 -18.03 5.50
N VAL A 111 -5.52 -17.17 4.49
CA VAL A 111 -4.92 -17.38 3.17
C VAL A 111 -3.91 -16.26 2.87
N PRO A 112 -2.81 -16.56 2.15
CA PRO A 112 -1.86 -15.55 1.72
C PRO A 112 -2.46 -14.69 0.60
N LEU A 113 -2.25 -13.38 0.68
CA LEU A 113 -2.58 -12.42 -0.37
C LEU A 113 -1.46 -12.45 -1.42
N ILE A 114 -1.59 -13.35 -2.39
CA ILE A 114 -0.63 -13.52 -3.48
C ILE A 114 -1.27 -13.25 -4.83
N ARG A 115 -0.49 -12.70 -5.76
CA ARG A 115 -0.89 -12.55 -7.17
C ARG A 115 0.33 -12.42 -8.08
N PRO A 116 0.20 -12.75 -9.38
CA PRO A 116 1.19 -12.34 -10.35
C PRO A 116 1.21 -10.81 -10.52
N ALA A 117 2.41 -10.26 -10.77
CA ALA A 117 2.60 -8.85 -11.12
C ALA A 117 1.98 -8.52 -12.49
N GLY A 118 2.08 -9.47 -13.42
CA GLY A 118 1.36 -9.44 -14.69
C GLY A 118 -0.12 -9.72 -14.46
N TYR A 119 -0.98 -8.97 -15.13
CA TYR A 119 -2.42 -9.20 -15.11
C TYR A 119 -3.04 -8.88 -16.45
N SER A 120 -4.03 -9.70 -16.80
CA SER A 120 -4.84 -9.47 -17.97
C SER A 120 -6.22 -9.03 -17.54
N TYR A 121 -6.70 -7.92 -18.10
CA TYR A 121 -8.09 -7.53 -17.96
C TYR A 121 -8.79 -7.69 -19.31
N GLN A 122 -9.95 -8.34 -19.27
CA GLN A 122 -10.89 -8.37 -20.39
C GLN A 122 -12.04 -7.44 -20.07
N TYR A 123 -12.36 -6.55 -21.00
CA TYR A 123 -13.50 -5.65 -20.87
C TYR A 123 -14.35 -5.68 -22.12
N CYS A 124 -15.66 -5.56 -21.91
CA CYS A 124 -16.61 -5.54 -22.99
C CYS A 124 -16.58 -4.18 -23.69
N VAL A 125 -16.24 -4.16 -24.98
CA VAL A 125 -16.29 -2.92 -25.78
C VAL A 125 -17.58 -2.76 -26.54
N PHE A 126 -18.33 -3.84 -26.71
CA PHE A 126 -19.58 -3.83 -27.47
C PHE A 126 -20.53 -4.89 -26.92
N ARG A 127 -21.76 -4.47 -26.60
CA ARG A 127 -22.84 -5.36 -26.13
C ARG A 127 -23.90 -5.49 -27.22
N THR A 128 -24.41 -6.71 -27.38
CA THR A 128 -25.55 -7.05 -28.25
C THR A 128 -26.50 -7.92 -27.43
N ASP A 129 -27.74 -7.49 -27.29
CA ASP A 129 -28.81 -8.22 -26.59
C ASP A 129 -28.48 -8.62 -25.14
N GLY A 130 -27.76 -7.75 -24.42
CA GLY A 130 -27.38 -7.98 -23.02
C GLY A 130 -26.09 -8.78 -22.84
N ASP A 131 -25.66 -9.50 -23.89
CA ASP A 131 -24.40 -10.21 -23.92
C ASP A 131 -23.28 -9.35 -24.51
N CYS A 132 -22.04 -9.64 -24.11
CA CYS A 132 -20.90 -8.96 -24.68
C CYS A 132 -20.58 -9.52 -26.07
N GLY A 133 -20.87 -8.76 -27.12
CA GLY A 133 -20.54 -9.12 -28.50
C GLY A 133 -19.04 -9.02 -28.81
N ARG A 134 -18.26 -8.25 -28.04
CA ARG A 134 -16.80 -8.20 -28.19
C ARG A 134 -16.08 -7.81 -26.90
N TYR A 135 -15.11 -8.65 -26.51
CA TYR A 135 -14.15 -8.35 -25.45
C TYR A 135 -12.84 -7.82 -26.05
N LEU A 136 -12.25 -6.82 -25.40
CA LEU A 136 -10.83 -6.50 -25.57
C LEU A 136 -10.07 -7.00 -24.35
N LYS A 137 -8.98 -7.71 -24.62
CA LYS A 137 -7.99 -8.11 -23.63
C LYS A 137 -6.88 -7.08 -23.62
N SER A 138 -6.44 -6.67 -22.45
CA SER A 138 -5.27 -5.83 -22.29
C SER A 138 -4.44 -6.38 -21.14
N ASP A 139 -3.16 -6.55 -21.42
CA ASP A 139 -2.18 -7.09 -20.49
C ASP A 139 -1.38 -5.92 -19.91
N SER A 140 -1.25 -5.91 -18.60
CA SER A 140 -0.53 -4.88 -17.86
C SER A 140 0.32 -5.53 -16.78
N VAL A 141 1.38 -4.85 -16.38
CA VAL A 141 2.30 -5.32 -15.35
C VAL A 141 2.43 -4.24 -14.30
N TYR A 142 2.12 -4.58 -13.05
CA TYR A 142 2.42 -3.69 -11.95
C TYR A 142 3.94 -3.59 -11.77
N PRO A 143 4.51 -2.36 -11.72
CA PRO A 143 5.95 -2.18 -11.61
C PRO A 143 6.45 -2.53 -10.19
N LEU A 144 7.75 -2.78 -10.06
CA LEU A 144 8.41 -2.87 -8.74
C LEU A 144 8.73 -1.51 -8.13
N LYS A 145 8.66 -0.45 -8.94
CA LYS A 145 9.02 0.91 -8.56
C LYS A 145 7.88 1.87 -8.87
N TYR A 146 7.51 2.67 -7.88
CA TYR A 146 6.39 3.60 -7.93
C TYR A 146 6.85 5.02 -7.63
N GLN A 147 6.28 5.98 -8.36
CA GLN A 147 6.37 7.39 -8.07
C GLN A 147 5.08 7.83 -7.39
N ILE A 148 5.17 8.29 -6.15
CA ILE A 148 4.04 8.67 -5.31
C ILE A 148 4.06 10.18 -5.14
N ALA A 149 3.10 10.85 -5.74
CA ALA A 149 2.90 12.28 -5.52
C ALA A 149 2.48 12.55 -4.07
N VAL A 150 3.09 13.55 -3.46
CA VAL A 150 2.66 14.10 -2.17
C VAL A 150 2.01 15.44 -2.44
N VAL A 151 0.77 15.56 -1.99
CA VAL A 151 -0.02 16.80 -2.15
C VAL A 151 -0.07 17.57 -0.85
N LYS A 152 -0.27 18.88 -0.95
CA LYS A 152 -0.36 19.78 0.20
C LYS A 152 -1.69 20.51 0.28
N ARG A 153 -2.18 20.70 1.49
CA ARG A 153 -3.25 21.66 1.82
C ARG A 153 -2.71 22.87 2.58
N MET A 154 -3.40 24.01 2.47
CA MET A 154 -2.92 25.29 3.01
C MET A 154 -3.41 25.53 4.44
N ALA A 155 -4.65 25.13 4.75
CA ALA A 155 -5.20 25.11 6.09
C ALA A 155 -5.72 23.72 6.48
N GLU A 156 -5.80 23.42 7.78
CA GLU A 156 -6.36 22.15 8.27
C GLU A 156 -7.86 22.00 7.96
N SER A 157 -8.57 23.11 7.75
CA SER A 157 -9.97 23.14 7.30
C SER A 157 -10.13 22.78 5.82
N ASP A 158 -9.06 22.85 5.03
CA ASP A 158 -9.12 22.61 3.60
C ASP A 158 -9.09 21.10 3.30
N SER A 159 -9.78 20.72 2.23
CA SER A 159 -9.55 19.42 1.59
C SER A 159 -8.21 19.42 0.86
N PHE A 160 -7.60 18.25 0.72
CA PHE A 160 -6.42 18.11 -0.12
C PHE A 160 -6.76 18.39 -1.59
N ASN A 161 -5.98 19.28 -2.21
CA ASN A 161 -6.08 19.53 -3.63
C ASN A 161 -5.12 18.59 -4.37
N TYR A 162 -5.67 17.65 -5.14
CA TYR A 162 -4.89 16.64 -5.87
C TYR A 162 -4.01 17.22 -6.99
N ALA A 163 -4.23 18.47 -7.40
CA ALA A 163 -3.37 19.17 -8.35
C ALA A 163 -2.14 19.82 -7.68
N ASN A 164 -2.16 20.03 -6.37
CA ASN A 164 -1.10 20.72 -5.63
C ASN A 164 -0.01 19.74 -5.16
N VAL A 165 0.68 19.13 -6.12
CA VAL A 165 1.81 18.22 -5.86
C VAL A 165 3.02 19.04 -5.44
N VAL A 166 3.54 18.80 -4.23
CA VAL A 166 4.70 19.52 -3.69
C VAL A 166 6.01 18.78 -3.90
N PHE A 167 5.99 17.46 -3.88
CA PHE A 167 7.12 16.61 -4.25
C PHE A 167 6.64 15.19 -4.57
N THR A 168 7.55 14.37 -5.08
CA THR A 168 7.29 12.96 -5.41
C THR A 168 8.22 12.08 -4.60
N LYS A 169 7.69 11.02 -3.99
CA LYS A 169 8.47 9.99 -3.31
C LYS A 169 8.56 8.74 -4.17
N THR A 170 9.76 8.20 -4.29
CA THR A 170 9.98 6.92 -4.96
C THR A 170 9.89 5.80 -3.94
N ILE A 171 9.11 4.77 -4.26
CA ILE A 171 9.06 3.52 -3.48
C ILE A 171 9.44 2.37 -4.38
N GLU A 172 10.34 1.53 -3.88
CA GLU A 172 10.66 0.24 -4.47
C GLU A 172 10.09 -0.85 -3.57
N LEU A 173 9.35 -1.79 -4.16
CA LEU A 173 8.81 -2.93 -3.43
C LEU A 173 9.97 -3.74 -2.85
N SER A 174 9.84 -4.18 -1.60
CA SER A 174 10.88 -4.99 -0.98
C SER A 174 10.75 -6.46 -1.39
N HIS A 175 11.89 -7.15 -1.46
CA HIS A 175 11.93 -8.59 -1.76
C HIS A 175 11.45 -9.42 -0.56
N CYS A 176 10.70 -10.49 -0.78
CA CYS A 176 10.25 -11.43 0.24
C CYS A 176 10.90 -12.81 0.09
N SER A 177 12.10 -12.99 0.65
CA SER A 177 12.81 -14.27 0.61
C SER A 177 12.05 -15.40 1.33
N GLU A 178 11.28 -15.07 2.37
CA GLU A 178 10.43 -16.06 3.06
C GLU A 178 9.28 -16.56 2.18
N CYS A 179 8.70 -15.68 1.35
CA CYS A 179 7.63 -16.02 0.43
C CYS A 179 8.13 -16.94 -0.68
N GLU A 180 9.33 -16.65 -1.19
CA GLU A 180 10.06 -17.49 -2.15
C GLU A 180 10.33 -18.88 -1.56
N ALA A 181 10.82 -18.96 -0.31
CA ALA A 181 11.06 -20.24 0.37
C ALA A 181 9.78 -21.05 0.62
N LYS A 182 8.64 -20.39 0.82
CA LYS A 182 7.32 -21.05 0.95
C LYS A 182 6.78 -21.57 -0.37
N ASN A 183 7.35 -21.13 -1.49
CA ASN A 183 6.95 -21.52 -2.84
C ASN A 183 5.43 -21.37 -3.05
N TRP A 184 4.90 -20.23 -2.65
CA TRP A 184 3.52 -19.89 -2.94
C TRP A 184 3.38 -19.55 -4.42
N SER A 185 2.33 -20.08 -5.05
CA SER A 185 1.99 -19.79 -6.44
C SER A 185 0.47 -19.65 -6.56
N VAL A 186 0.04 -18.95 -7.60
CA VAL A 186 -1.38 -18.84 -7.95
C VAL A 186 -1.63 -19.76 -9.14
N PRO A 187 -2.68 -20.60 -9.12
CA PRO A 187 -3.04 -21.42 -10.27
C PRO A 187 -3.16 -20.56 -11.53
N LYS A 188 -2.43 -20.93 -12.59
CA LYS A 188 -2.51 -20.25 -13.89
C LYS A 188 -3.87 -20.57 -14.50
N VAL A 189 -4.73 -19.56 -14.60
CA VAL A 189 -5.98 -19.68 -15.36
C VAL A 189 -5.61 -19.54 -16.83
N HIS A 190 -5.69 -20.64 -17.57
CA HIS A 190 -5.44 -20.69 -19.02
C HIS A 190 -6.59 -20.10 -19.82
#